data_AF-A0A2W7B786-F1
#
_entry.id   AF-A0A2W7B786-F1
#
_cell.length_a   1.000
_cell.length_b   1.000
_cell.length_c   1.000
_cell.angle_alpha   90.00
_cell.angle_beta   90.00
_cell.angle_gamma   90.00
#
_symmetry.space_group_name_H-M   'P 1'
#
loop_
_entity.id
_entity.type
_entity.pdbx_description
1 polymer ?
#
loop_
_entity_poly.entity_id
_entity_poly.type
_entity_poly.pdbx_seq_one_letter_code
_entity_poly.pdbx_strand_id
1 'polypeptide(L)'
;MNAPARRRIRTYLPEWLLAWVTVAAAGLLRGCGQAGAGFQLLKRFQQRWPRNPVVLAAIIPGAMARQEYPFGVRMIEDLWLNSGHTHYLHRLLFRRSTRPADIDQRLCLFPLIAASEKLPSHYRAYALIVIAYQAISLDDAARIGSVSRDLERLVDALTADQATFSCQRSNRENRIKLLVSVYTALSRLYLASSEFSSFASVGSRVTALLDHLDFHAIDRDSSYRLTRNLMRCLAIDALQAWYLQDAENWQRALLRLRRAHDHCQEPIFDQSNAQEDHRGFAREMLQAVAIVEASDWPTEKRDEQIHHLITLIIKTTYEPRFLVKIRSLFAPYLTAPP
;
A
#
# COMPACT_ATOMS: atom_id res chain seq x y z
N MET A 1 8.26 6.55 -16.14
CA MET A 1 9.47 5.88 -16.69
C MET A 1 9.07 4.55 -17.30
N ASN A 2 9.63 4.21 -18.46
CA ASN A 2 9.53 2.88 -19.06
C ASN A 2 10.67 2.00 -18.52
N ALA A 3 10.59 0.67 -18.74
CA ALA A 3 11.69 -0.22 -18.38
C ALA A 3 12.94 0.10 -19.24
N PRO A 4 14.15 0.14 -18.64
CA PRO A 4 15.37 0.48 -19.37
C PRO A 4 15.74 -0.60 -20.40
N ALA A 5 16.40 -0.19 -21.48
CA ALA A 5 16.80 -1.07 -22.56
C ALA A 5 17.78 -2.16 -22.07
N ARG A 6 17.35 -3.43 -22.12
CA ARG A 6 18.16 -4.57 -21.67
C ARG A 6 19.47 -4.67 -22.46
N ARG A 7 20.61 -4.64 -21.76
CA ARG A 7 21.93 -4.90 -22.38
C ARG A 7 21.93 -6.28 -23.04
N ARG A 8 22.36 -6.37 -24.30
CA ARG A 8 22.52 -7.65 -25.02
C ARG A 8 23.65 -8.46 -24.38
N ILE A 9 23.36 -9.71 -24.01
CA ILE A 9 24.26 -10.60 -23.24
C ILE A 9 25.59 -10.89 -23.95
N ARG A 10 25.63 -10.84 -25.28
CA ARG A 10 26.74 -11.36 -26.12
C ARG A 10 28.10 -10.67 -25.95
N THR A 11 28.21 -9.49 -25.32
CA THR A 11 29.49 -8.75 -25.23
C THR A 11 30.36 -9.05 -24.01
N TYR A 12 29.89 -9.77 -22.98
CA TYR A 12 30.60 -9.90 -21.70
C TYR A 12 30.52 -11.31 -21.07
N LEU A 13 30.70 -12.37 -21.88
CA LEU A 13 30.63 -13.76 -21.38
C LEU A 13 31.60 -14.06 -20.21
N PRO A 14 32.89 -13.60 -20.21
CA PRO A 14 33.80 -13.88 -19.10
C PRO A 14 33.37 -13.19 -17.79
N GLU A 15 32.87 -11.95 -17.86
CA GLU A 15 32.32 -11.23 -16.69
C GLU A 15 31.14 -12.00 -16.10
N TRP A 16 30.26 -12.52 -16.96
CA TRP A 16 29.05 -13.23 -16.54
C TRP A 16 29.38 -14.59 -15.87
N LEU A 17 30.36 -15.33 -16.40
CA LEU A 17 30.84 -16.57 -15.78
C LEU A 17 31.54 -16.30 -14.43
N LEU A 18 32.44 -15.31 -14.38
CA LEU A 18 33.11 -14.92 -13.13
C LEU A 18 32.13 -14.41 -12.07
N ALA A 19 31.04 -13.76 -12.47
CA ALA A 19 29.97 -13.35 -11.55
C ALA A 19 29.32 -14.56 -10.85
N TRP A 20 28.97 -15.61 -11.59
CA TRP A 20 28.40 -16.83 -11.00
C TRP A 20 29.39 -17.54 -10.06
N VAL A 21 30.66 -17.68 -10.46
CA VAL A 21 31.71 -18.25 -9.60
C VAL A 21 31.87 -17.42 -8.31
N THR A 22 31.85 -16.10 -8.42
CA THR A 22 31.95 -15.17 -7.28
C THR A 22 30.75 -15.28 -6.34
N VAL A 23 29.53 -15.42 -6.88
CA VAL A 23 28.31 -15.62 -6.09
C VAL A 23 28.28 -16.99 -5.41
N ALA A 24 28.74 -18.05 -6.09
CA ALA A 24 28.88 -19.38 -5.49
C ALA A 24 29.90 -19.38 -4.35
N ALA A 25 31.09 -18.79 -4.56
CA ALA A 25 32.12 -18.65 -3.52
C ALA A 25 31.63 -17.81 -2.31
N ALA A 26 30.92 -16.70 -2.56
CA ALA A 26 30.30 -15.91 -1.48
C ALA A 26 29.17 -16.66 -0.75
N GLY A 27 28.49 -17.60 -1.42
CA GLY A 27 27.54 -18.54 -0.83
C GLY A 27 28.21 -19.56 0.07
N LEU A 28 29.29 -20.19 -0.39
CA LEU A 28 30.09 -21.13 0.41
C LEU A 28 30.69 -20.46 1.65
N LEU A 29 31.30 -19.28 1.50
CA LEU A 29 31.80 -18.49 2.63
C LEU A 29 30.69 -18.18 3.65
N ARG A 30 29.46 -17.89 3.21
CA ARG A 30 28.31 -17.70 4.11
C ARG A 30 27.91 -19.00 4.82
N GLY A 31 27.94 -20.14 4.13
CA GLY A 31 27.69 -21.46 4.72
C GLY A 31 28.72 -21.82 5.81
N CYS A 32 29.99 -21.48 5.59
CA CYS A 32 31.07 -21.62 6.58
C CYS A 32 31.09 -20.52 7.66
N GLY A 33 29.98 -19.80 7.89
CA GLY A 33 29.87 -18.71 8.88
C GLY A 33 30.57 -17.40 8.50
N GLN A 34 31.46 -17.39 7.50
CA GLN A 34 32.21 -16.24 7.03
C GLN A 34 31.39 -15.28 6.13
N ALA A 35 30.15 -14.99 6.52
CA ALA A 35 29.22 -14.14 5.78
C ALA A 35 29.78 -12.74 5.47
N GLY A 36 30.62 -12.19 6.36
CA GLY A 36 31.34 -10.93 6.14
C GLY A 36 32.36 -11.01 5.00
N ALA A 37 33.13 -12.09 4.91
CA ALA A 37 34.09 -12.30 3.82
C ALA A 37 33.37 -12.47 2.47
N GLY A 38 32.29 -13.26 2.43
CA GLY A 38 31.45 -13.41 1.24
C GLY A 38 30.83 -12.09 0.76
N PHE A 39 30.42 -11.22 1.69
CA PHE A 39 29.94 -9.87 1.34
C PHE A 39 31.05 -8.98 0.76
N GLN A 40 32.25 -8.97 1.36
CA GLN A 40 33.37 -8.18 0.83
C GLN A 40 33.87 -8.70 -0.53
N LEU A 41 33.83 -10.00 -0.78
CA LEU A 41 34.11 -10.59 -2.08
C LEU A 41 33.15 -10.06 -3.16
N LEU A 42 31.84 -10.05 -2.90
CA LEU A 42 30.84 -9.47 -3.80
C LEU A 42 31.05 -7.95 -3.99
N LYS A 43 31.42 -7.23 -2.92
CA LYS A 43 31.66 -5.78 -2.95
C LYS A 43 32.88 -5.42 -3.82
N ARG A 44 33.97 -6.19 -3.74
CA ARG A 44 35.15 -6.06 -4.62
C ARG A 44 34.82 -6.36 -6.08
N PHE A 45 34.01 -7.40 -6.35
CA PHE A 45 33.54 -7.69 -7.71
C PHE A 45 32.68 -6.53 -8.25
N GLN A 46 31.75 -6.02 -7.45
CA GLN A 46 30.87 -4.92 -7.84
C GLN A 46 31.67 -3.63 -8.10
N GLN A 47 32.74 -3.35 -7.36
CA GLN A 47 33.65 -2.24 -7.67
C GLN A 47 34.34 -2.40 -9.05
N ARG A 48 34.68 -3.62 -9.46
CA ARG A 48 35.29 -3.90 -10.78
C ARG A 48 34.27 -3.88 -11.93
N TRP A 49 33.06 -4.38 -11.68
CA TRP A 49 31.99 -4.54 -12.66
C TRP A 49 30.63 -4.06 -12.09
N PRO A 50 30.43 -2.74 -11.93
CA PRO A 50 29.32 -2.18 -11.14
C PRO A 50 27.92 -2.38 -11.70
N ARG A 51 27.81 -2.88 -12.95
CA ARG A 51 26.55 -3.08 -13.67
C ARG A 51 26.15 -4.55 -13.80
N ASN A 52 26.89 -5.47 -13.17
CA ASN A 52 26.64 -6.90 -13.29
C ASN A 52 25.37 -7.31 -12.49
N PRO A 53 24.28 -7.75 -13.14
CA PRO A 53 23.00 -7.98 -12.46
C PRO A 53 23.02 -9.17 -11.51
N VAL A 54 23.90 -10.16 -11.73
CA VAL A 54 24.01 -11.36 -10.88
C VAL A 54 24.61 -10.99 -9.52
N VAL A 55 25.72 -10.23 -9.52
CA VAL A 55 26.35 -9.75 -8.29
C VAL A 55 25.51 -8.67 -7.59
N LEU A 56 24.89 -7.76 -8.35
CA LEU A 56 23.94 -6.78 -7.80
C LEU A 56 22.78 -7.47 -7.05
N ALA A 57 22.18 -8.52 -7.62
CA ALA A 57 21.14 -9.29 -6.95
C ALA A 57 21.65 -10.03 -5.70
N ALA A 58 22.87 -10.57 -5.74
CA ALA A 58 23.45 -11.35 -4.64
C ALA A 58 23.95 -10.50 -3.45
N ILE A 59 24.38 -9.25 -3.70
CA ILE A 59 24.94 -8.37 -2.67
C ILE A 59 23.87 -7.65 -1.84
N ILE A 60 22.70 -7.34 -2.42
CA ILE A 60 21.61 -6.61 -1.75
C ILE A 60 21.20 -7.24 -0.41
N PRO A 61 20.93 -8.57 -0.29
CA PRO A 61 20.58 -9.18 1.00
C PRO A 61 21.68 -9.02 2.06
N GLY A 62 22.95 -9.05 1.65
CA GLY A 62 24.09 -8.84 2.54
C GLY A 62 24.19 -7.41 3.02
N ALA A 63 23.92 -6.42 2.16
CA ALA A 63 23.89 -5.01 2.53
C ALA A 63 22.77 -4.73 3.55
N MET A 64 21.57 -5.27 3.33
CA MET A 64 20.43 -5.08 4.25
C MET A 64 20.66 -5.76 5.61
N ALA A 65 21.22 -6.98 5.62
CA ALA A 65 21.56 -7.69 6.86
C ALA A 65 22.69 -7.03 7.66
N ARG A 66 23.52 -6.19 7.01
CA ARG A 66 24.60 -5.40 7.63
C ARG A 66 24.19 -3.95 7.92
N GLN A 67 22.91 -3.61 7.74
CA GLN A 67 22.37 -2.25 7.87
C GLN A 67 23.04 -1.20 6.96
N GLU A 68 23.73 -1.62 5.89
CA GLU A 68 24.37 -0.74 4.90
C GLU A 68 23.31 -0.14 3.93
N TYR A 69 22.20 0.39 4.45
CA TYR A 69 21.01 0.74 3.67
C TYR A 69 21.25 1.72 2.50
N PRO A 70 22.05 2.80 2.63
CA PRO A 70 22.36 3.67 1.48
C PRO A 70 23.13 2.95 0.36
N PHE A 71 23.92 1.93 0.68
CA PHE A 71 24.57 1.08 -0.31
C PHE A 71 23.58 0.06 -0.89
N GLY A 72 22.80 -0.62 -0.04
CA GLY A 72 21.78 -1.59 -0.46
C GLY A 72 20.72 -1.00 -1.39
N VAL A 73 20.25 0.22 -1.13
CA VAL A 73 19.31 0.94 -2.01
C VAL A 73 19.97 1.28 -3.35
N ARG A 74 21.21 1.79 -3.37
CA ARG A 74 21.94 2.00 -4.64
C ARG A 74 22.09 0.72 -5.47
N MET A 75 22.32 -0.43 -4.83
CA MET A 75 22.38 -1.71 -5.55
C MET A 75 21.01 -2.15 -6.11
N ILE A 76 19.89 -1.81 -5.44
CA ILE A 76 18.54 -2.01 -5.98
C ILE A 76 18.29 -1.06 -7.17
N GLU A 77 18.69 0.21 -7.07
CA GLU A 77 18.60 1.18 -8.16
C GLU A 77 19.38 0.73 -9.40
N ASP A 78 20.64 0.31 -9.22
CA ASP A 78 21.49 -0.16 -10.31
C ASP A 78 20.97 -1.47 -10.91
N LEU A 79 20.41 -2.38 -10.10
CA LEU A 79 19.78 -3.62 -10.59
C LEU A 79 18.54 -3.32 -11.44
N TRP A 80 17.71 -2.37 -11.01
CA TRP A 80 16.58 -1.85 -11.80
C TRP A 80 17.07 -1.21 -13.10
N LEU A 81 18.01 -0.27 -13.05
CA LEU A 81 18.48 0.47 -14.23
C LEU A 81 19.20 -0.39 -15.27
N ASN A 82 19.90 -1.46 -14.86
CA ASN A 82 20.66 -2.31 -15.80
C ASN A 82 19.89 -3.52 -16.30
N SER A 83 18.80 -3.94 -15.64
CA SER A 83 18.11 -5.19 -15.99
C SER A 83 16.58 -5.21 -15.83
N GLY A 84 15.99 -4.18 -15.21
CA GLY A 84 14.56 -4.14 -14.89
C GLY A 84 14.13 -5.07 -13.74
N HIS A 85 15.06 -5.71 -13.04
CA HIS A 85 14.73 -6.66 -11.97
C HIS A 85 14.41 -5.95 -10.65
N THR A 86 13.24 -6.24 -10.08
CA THR A 86 12.74 -5.62 -8.83
C THR A 86 12.47 -6.62 -7.71
N HIS A 87 12.74 -7.92 -7.89
CA HIS A 87 12.26 -9.01 -7.02
C HIS A 87 12.51 -8.77 -5.52
N TYR A 88 13.70 -8.27 -5.14
CA TYR A 88 14.02 -7.98 -3.74
C TYR A 88 13.18 -6.80 -3.19
N LEU A 89 13.09 -5.71 -3.95
CA LEU A 89 12.29 -4.51 -3.61
C LEU A 89 10.79 -4.84 -3.50
N HIS A 90 10.28 -5.64 -4.45
CA HIS A 90 8.90 -6.13 -4.44
C HIS A 90 8.63 -7.01 -3.21
N ARG A 91 9.55 -7.89 -2.83
CA ARG A 91 9.44 -8.66 -1.56
C ARG A 91 9.41 -7.72 -0.36
N LEU A 92 10.41 -6.86 -0.21
CA LEU A 92 10.55 -5.91 0.91
C LEU A 92 9.27 -5.08 1.12
N LEU A 93 8.69 -4.55 0.03
CA LEU A 93 7.48 -3.73 0.11
C LEU A 93 6.21 -4.55 0.33
N PHE A 94 6.04 -5.73 -0.28
CA PHE A 94 4.76 -6.45 -0.27
C PHE A 94 4.70 -7.72 0.59
N ARG A 95 5.81 -8.21 1.15
CA ARG A 95 5.87 -9.32 2.11
C ARG A 95 6.41 -8.84 3.46
N ARG A 96 5.51 -8.69 4.45
CA ARG A 96 5.83 -8.19 5.80
C ARG A 96 7.03 -8.94 6.44
N SER A 97 7.08 -10.26 6.29
CA SER A 97 8.16 -11.14 6.80
C SER A 97 9.52 -10.98 6.10
N THR A 98 9.66 -10.06 5.13
CA THR A 98 10.95 -9.74 4.49
C THR A 98 11.41 -8.31 4.74
N ARG A 99 10.71 -7.58 5.61
CA ARG A 99 11.15 -6.30 6.17
C ARG A 99 12.05 -6.54 7.38
N PRO A 100 12.95 -5.61 7.75
CA PRO A 100 13.57 -5.62 9.08
C PRO A 100 12.48 -5.70 10.16
N ALA A 101 12.68 -6.57 11.16
CA ALA A 101 11.73 -6.75 12.26
C ALA A 101 11.76 -5.54 13.22
N ASP A 102 12.97 -5.10 13.54
CA ASP A 102 13.28 -3.82 14.17
C ASP A 102 12.60 -2.64 13.44
N ILE A 103 12.15 -1.64 14.19
CA ILE A 103 11.50 -0.44 13.67
C ILE A 103 12.52 0.60 13.18
N ASP A 104 13.65 0.79 13.86
CA ASP A 104 14.61 1.84 13.54
C ASP A 104 15.32 1.53 12.21
N GLN A 105 15.65 0.25 12.00
CA GLN A 105 16.07 -0.27 10.69
C GLN A 105 15.08 0.01 9.55
N ARG A 106 13.76 0.05 9.84
CA ARG A 106 12.74 0.40 8.84
C ARG A 106 12.66 1.91 8.62
N LEU A 107 12.80 2.71 9.67
CA LEU A 107 12.90 4.18 9.58
C LEU A 107 14.14 4.63 8.80
N CYS A 108 15.25 3.89 8.86
CA CYS A 108 16.43 4.15 8.01
C CYS A 108 16.23 3.71 6.55
N LEU A 109 15.57 2.58 6.30
CA LEU A 109 15.50 1.97 4.97
C LEU A 109 14.41 2.57 4.06
N PHE A 110 13.18 2.76 4.55
CA PHE A 110 12.07 3.13 3.67
C PHE A 110 12.11 4.58 3.14
N PRO A 111 12.57 5.59 3.88
CA PRO A 111 12.75 6.95 3.35
C PRO A 111 13.73 7.00 2.17
N LEU A 112 14.83 6.22 2.21
CA LEU A 112 15.77 6.10 1.09
C LEU A 112 15.09 5.55 -0.18
N ILE A 113 14.16 4.61 -0.03
CA ILE A 113 13.39 4.03 -1.15
C ILE A 113 12.35 5.04 -1.68
N ALA A 114 11.69 5.80 -0.80
CA ALA A 114 10.73 6.82 -1.20
C ALA A 114 11.38 8.01 -1.92
N ALA A 115 12.54 8.46 -1.42
CA ALA A 115 13.31 9.57 -1.96
C ALA A 115 14.02 9.24 -3.30
N SER A 116 14.33 7.97 -3.57
CA SER A 116 15.08 7.56 -4.77
C SER A 116 14.43 8.03 -6.08
N GLU A 117 15.14 8.87 -6.84
CA GLU A 117 14.69 9.36 -8.14
C GLU A 117 14.72 8.30 -9.25
N LYS A 118 15.54 7.25 -9.07
CA LYS A 118 15.79 6.20 -10.08
C LYS A 118 14.75 5.07 -10.06
N LEU A 119 14.10 4.84 -8.91
CA LEU A 119 13.14 3.75 -8.74
C LEU A 119 11.75 4.12 -9.31
N PRO A 120 10.99 3.14 -9.83
CA PRO A 120 9.62 3.38 -10.31
C PRO A 120 8.73 4.02 -9.24
N SER A 121 7.94 5.02 -9.66
CA SER A 121 7.06 5.82 -8.79
C SER A 121 6.14 4.97 -7.90
N HIS A 122 5.63 3.83 -8.39
CA HIS A 122 4.78 2.95 -7.58
C HIS A 122 5.54 2.31 -6.40
N TYR A 123 6.82 1.93 -6.52
CA TYR A 123 7.59 1.41 -5.38
C TYR A 123 7.89 2.52 -4.37
N ARG A 124 8.18 3.75 -4.84
CA ARG A 124 8.39 4.93 -3.99
C ARG A 124 7.12 5.26 -3.19
N ALA A 125 5.97 5.27 -3.86
CA ALA A 125 4.65 5.47 -3.27
C ALA A 125 4.29 4.40 -2.23
N TYR A 126 4.54 3.12 -2.54
CA TYR A 126 4.35 2.05 -1.56
C TYR A 126 5.35 2.12 -0.39
N ALA A 127 6.54 2.73 -0.57
CA ALA A 127 7.43 3.04 0.55
C ALA A 127 6.86 4.16 1.44
N LEU A 128 6.26 5.22 0.88
CA LEU A 128 5.52 6.24 1.65
C LEU A 128 4.36 5.63 2.44
N ILE A 129 3.55 4.76 1.84
CA ILE A 129 2.49 4.02 2.54
C ILE A 129 3.07 3.17 3.68
N VAL A 130 4.24 2.55 3.49
CA VAL A 130 4.93 1.77 4.53
C VAL A 130 5.51 2.65 5.64
N ILE A 131 5.90 3.90 5.37
CA ILE A 131 6.30 4.91 6.36
C ILE A 131 5.08 5.41 7.14
N ALA A 132 3.94 5.65 6.48
CA ALA A 132 2.70 6.08 7.13
C ALA A 132 2.25 5.10 8.22
N TYR A 133 2.19 3.81 7.91
CA TYR A 133 1.86 2.78 8.91
C TYR A 133 2.93 2.65 10.02
N GLN A 134 4.18 3.09 9.80
CA GLN A 134 5.20 3.13 10.86
C GLN A 134 5.02 4.33 11.77
N ALA A 135 4.75 5.51 11.22
CA ALA A 135 4.48 6.73 11.99
C ALA A 135 3.29 6.51 12.95
N ILE A 136 2.19 5.93 12.45
CA ILE A 136 0.99 5.56 13.24
C ILE A 136 1.30 4.45 14.27
N SER A 137 2.30 3.61 14.04
CA SER A 137 2.71 2.57 15.00
C SER A 137 3.64 3.09 16.11
N LEU A 138 4.19 4.30 15.95
CA LEU A 138 5.14 4.95 16.84
C LEU A 138 4.57 6.18 17.56
N ASP A 139 3.38 6.63 17.17
CA ASP A 139 2.80 7.93 17.58
C ASP A 139 3.69 9.14 17.18
N ASP A 140 4.48 8.98 16.11
CA ASP A 140 5.41 10.01 15.63
C ASP A 140 4.65 11.11 14.88
N ALA A 141 4.07 12.05 15.62
CA ALA A 141 3.24 13.14 15.11
C ALA A 141 3.95 13.99 14.03
N ALA A 142 5.26 14.23 14.16
CA ALA A 142 6.04 14.96 13.17
C ALA A 142 6.14 14.19 11.84
N ARG A 143 6.35 12.88 11.90
CA ARG A 143 6.36 12.01 10.71
C ARG A 143 4.97 11.79 10.14
N ILE A 144 3.91 11.71 10.96
CA ILE A 144 2.51 11.69 10.52
C ILE A 144 2.24 12.94 9.67
N GLY A 145 2.50 14.14 10.21
CA GLY A 145 2.29 15.40 9.48
C GLY A 145 3.13 15.51 8.19
N SER A 146 4.36 14.99 8.19
CA SER A 146 5.19 14.98 6.97
C SER A 146 4.65 14.01 5.91
N VAL A 147 4.37 12.75 6.29
CA VAL A 147 3.97 11.72 5.33
C VAL A 147 2.55 11.93 4.82
N SER A 148 1.66 12.58 5.58
CA SER A 148 0.38 13.09 5.05
C SER A 148 0.60 14.04 3.88
N ARG A 149 1.50 15.04 4.02
CA ARG A 149 1.81 15.99 2.93
C ARG A 149 2.48 15.33 1.72
N ASP A 150 3.28 14.28 1.93
CA ASP A 150 3.87 13.51 0.83
C ASP A 150 2.85 12.63 0.11
N LEU A 151 1.87 12.09 0.83
CA LEU A 151 0.79 11.28 0.26
C LEU A 151 -0.28 12.14 -0.42
N GLU A 152 -0.61 13.34 0.08
CA GLU A 152 -1.51 14.28 -0.60
C GLU A 152 -0.94 14.75 -1.94
N ARG A 153 0.33 15.18 -1.98
CA ARG A 153 1.03 15.48 -3.26
C ARG A 153 1.03 14.31 -4.25
N LEU A 154 0.94 13.07 -3.76
CA LEU A 154 0.80 11.88 -4.58
C LEU A 154 -0.67 11.63 -5.02
N VAL A 155 -1.66 11.98 -4.20
CA VAL A 155 -3.08 12.01 -4.61
C VAL A 155 -3.26 12.99 -5.77
N ASP A 156 -2.75 14.21 -5.64
CA ASP A 156 -2.87 15.25 -6.68
C ASP A 156 -2.23 14.77 -8.00
N ALA A 157 -1.00 14.28 -7.93
CA ALA A 157 -0.25 13.78 -9.10
C ALA A 157 -0.83 12.50 -9.73
N LEU A 158 -1.61 11.70 -8.99
CA LEU A 158 -2.35 10.56 -9.54
C LEU A 158 -3.70 10.98 -10.11
N THR A 159 -4.39 11.94 -9.48
CA THR A 159 -5.73 12.40 -9.88
C THR A 159 -5.67 13.29 -11.12
N ALA A 160 -4.63 14.12 -11.27
CA ALA A 160 -4.44 15.00 -12.43
C ALA A 160 -4.01 14.27 -13.73
N ASP A 161 -3.77 12.96 -13.69
CA ASP A 161 -3.32 12.17 -14.85
C ASP A 161 -4.40 11.15 -15.24
N GLN A 162 -5.05 11.39 -16.39
CA GLN A 162 -6.16 10.59 -16.89
C GLN A 162 -5.80 9.10 -17.07
N ALA A 163 -4.53 8.76 -17.34
CA ALA A 163 -4.07 7.38 -17.45
C ALA A 163 -3.99 6.64 -16.09
N THR A 164 -4.33 7.31 -14.99
CA THR A 164 -4.66 6.65 -13.72
C THR A 164 -5.97 5.87 -13.83
N PHE A 165 -7.00 6.45 -14.45
CA PHE A 165 -8.37 5.92 -14.48
C PHE A 165 -8.59 4.82 -15.52
N SER A 166 -7.73 4.73 -16.54
CA SER A 166 -7.71 3.67 -17.57
C SER A 166 -6.48 2.75 -17.45
N CYS A 167 -5.95 2.58 -16.24
CA CYS A 167 -4.69 1.89 -16.03
C CYS A 167 -4.79 0.37 -16.21
N GLN A 168 -4.31 -0.11 -17.36
CA GLN A 168 -4.18 -1.54 -17.72
C GLN A 168 -2.89 -2.20 -17.18
N ARG A 169 -2.21 -1.59 -16.19
CA ARG A 169 -1.06 -2.23 -15.53
C ARG A 169 -1.53 -3.13 -14.40
N SER A 170 -0.82 -4.24 -14.19
CA SER A 170 -1.23 -5.27 -13.24
C SER A 170 -0.96 -4.93 -11.78
N ASN A 171 -1.91 -5.30 -10.92
CA ASN A 171 -1.88 -5.38 -9.46
C ASN A 171 -1.16 -4.26 -8.67
N ARG A 172 0.18 -4.24 -8.65
CA ARG A 172 1.04 -3.33 -7.87
C ARG A 172 1.63 -2.18 -8.69
N GLU A 173 1.51 -2.25 -10.02
CA GLU A 173 1.80 -1.14 -10.92
C GLU A 173 0.54 -0.34 -11.30
N ASN A 174 -0.64 -0.82 -10.90
CA ASN A 174 -1.92 -0.21 -11.20
C ASN A 174 -2.12 1.11 -10.45
N ARG A 175 -2.43 2.18 -11.21
CA ARG A 175 -2.46 3.55 -10.69
C ARG A 175 -3.69 3.88 -9.86
N ILE A 176 -4.91 3.55 -10.32
CA ILE A 176 -6.13 3.81 -9.54
C ILE A 176 -6.15 3.00 -8.24
N LYS A 177 -5.65 1.77 -8.27
CA LYS A 177 -5.49 0.93 -7.06
C LYS A 177 -4.41 1.47 -6.11
N LEU A 178 -3.36 2.10 -6.63
CA LEU A 178 -2.40 2.84 -5.82
C LEU A 178 -3.07 4.07 -5.19
N LEU A 179 -3.81 4.88 -5.95
CA LEU A 179 -4.54 6.06 -5.46
C LEU A 179 -5.51 5.69 -4.32
N VAL A 180 -6.34 4.66 -4.51
CA VAL A 180 -7.24 4.13 -3.47
C VAL A 180 -6.45 3.61 -2.25
N SER A 181 -5.26 3.03 -2.45
CA SER A 181 -4.36 2.61 -1.36
C SER A 181 -3.70 3.79 -0.62
N VAL A 182 -3.50 4.93 -1.29
CA VAL A 182 -3.03 6.20 -0.70
C VAL A 182 -4.12 6.83 0.14
N TYR A 183 -5.36 6.95 -0.37
CA TYR A 183 -6.51 7.38 0.42
C TYR A 183 -6.75 6.50 1.65
N THR A 184 -6.57 5.18 1.52
CA THR A 184 -6.64 4.22 2.64
C THR A 184 -5.52 4.42 3.68
N ALA A 185 -4.39 5.06 3.32
CA ALA A 185 -3.33 5.41 4.26
C ALA A 185 -3.56 6.79 4.90
N LEU A 186 -3.97 7.79 4.10
CA LEU A 186 -4.32 9.13 4.54
C LEU A 186 -5.42 9.12 5.60
N SER A 187 -6.50 8.37 5.39
CA SER A 187 -7.57 8.24 6.40
C SER A 187 -7.07 7.71 7.75
N ARG A 188 -5.94 6.99 7.81
CA ARG A 188 -5.36 6.51 9.09
C ARG A 188 -4.37 7.47 9.70
N LEU A 189 -3.73 8.30 8.89
CA LEU A 189 -2.92 9.40 9.36
C LEU A 189 -3.83 10.46 10.01
N TYR A 190 -4.92 10.83 9.34
CA TYR A 190 -5.90 11.79 9.86
C TYR A 190 -6.60 11.32 11.13
N LEU A 191 -6.93 10.03 11.25
CA LEU A 191 -7.42 9.48 12.53
C LEU A 191 -6.34 9.45 13.63
N ALA A 192 -5.06 9.35 13.28
CA ALA A 192 -3.96 9.39 14.26
C ALA A 192 -3.58 10.82 14.67
N SER A 193 -3.77 11.82 13.81
CA SER A 193 -3.63 13.25 14.14
C SER A 193 -4.92 13.92 14.64
N SER A 194 -6.01 13.17 14.80
CA SER A 194 -7.34 13.68 15.17
C SER A 194 -7.92 14.74 14.20
N GLU A 195 -7.50 14.70 12.94
CA GLU A 195 -7.98 15.58 11.87
C GLU A 195 -9.29 15.05 11.25
N PHE A 196 -10.39 15.10 12.00
CA PHE A 196 -11.67 14.52 11.59
C PHE A 196 -12.23 15.12 10.28
N SER A 197 -12.06 16.42 10.03
CA SER A 197 -12.44 17.04 8.77
C SER A 197 -11.61 16.51 7.58
N SER A 198 -10.29 16.34 7.77
CA SER A 198 -9.41 15.74 6.76
C SER A 198 -9.78 14.27 6.49
N PHE A 199 -10.09 13.50 7.54
CA PHE A 199 -10.62 12.13 7.43
C PHE A 199 -11.93 12.08 6.63
N ALA A 200 -12.92 12.91 6.96
CA ALA A 200 -14.19 13.00 6.24
C ALA A 200 -14.00 13.35 4.75
N SER A 201 -13.05 14.24 4.45
CA SER A 201 -12.71 14.62 3.06
C SER A 201 -12.23 13.44 2.19
N VAL A 202 -11.69 12.38 2.79
CA VAL A 202 -11.31 11.16 2.05
C VAL A 202 -12.54 10.43 1.51
N GLY A 203 -13.67 10.49 2.23
CA GLY A 203 -14.95 9.96 1.77
C GLY A 203 -15.42 10.66 0.50
N SER A 204 -15.62 11.97 0.57
CA SER A 204 -16.12 12.78 -0.55
C SER A 204 -15.19 12.76 -1.78
N ARG A 205 -13.86 12.81 -1.57
CA ARG A 205 -12.87 12.72 -2.67
C ARG A 205 -12.87 11.35 -3.36
N VAL A 206 -13.08 10.26 -2.62
CA VAL A 206 -13.19 8.91 -3.20
C VAL A 206 -14.56 8.67 -3.83
N THR A 207 -15.61 9.31 -3.31
CA THR A 207 -16.94 9.39 -3.93
C THR A 207 -16.85 10.05 -5.32
N ALA A 208 -16.23 11.23 -5.43
CA ALA A 208 -16.04 11.92 -6.72
C ALA A 208 -15.15 11.13 -7.70
N LEU A 209 -14.14 10.43 -7.19
CA LEU A 209 -13.32 9.50 -7.98
C LEU A 209 -14.15 8.32 -8.52
N LEU A 210 -15.05 7.75 -7.73
CA LEU A 210 -15.90 6.63 -8.16
C LEU A 210 -16.86 7.07 -9.26
N ASP A 211 -17.46 8.25 -9.13
CA ASP A 211 -18.43 8.78 -10.09
C ASP A 211 -17.82 8.99 -11.50
N HIS A 212 -16.48 9.02 -11.62
CA HIS A 212 -15.72 9.02 -12.88
C HIS A 212 -15.00 7.70 -13.23
N LEU A 213 -15.00 6.70 -12.34
CA LEU A 213 -14.29 5.44 -12.55
C LEU A 213 -15.15 4.44 -13.32
N ASP A 214 -14.64 3.95 -14.45
CA ASP A 214 -15.07 2.68 -15.04
C ASP A 214 -14.16 1.53 -14.54
N PHE A 215 -14.77 0.48 -13.99
CA PHE A 215 -14.05 -0.71 -13.52
C PHE A 215 -13.57 -1.62 -14.68
N HIS A 216 -14.16 -1.53 -15.86
CA HIS A 216 -13.75 -2.32 -17.03
C HIS A 216 -12.61 -1.66 -17.82
N ALA A 217 -12.45 -0.33 -17.71
CA ALA A 217 -11.33 0.44 -18.27
C ALA A 217 -9.96 0.14 -17.62
N ILE A 218 -9.89 -0.68 -16.57
CA ILE A 218 -8.68 -0.97 -15.79
C ILE A 218 -8.34 -2.47 -15.74
N ASP A 219 -7.13 -2.83 -15.30
CA ASP A 219 -6.71 -4.23 -15.12
C ASP A 219 -7.67 -5.02 -14.20
N ARG A 220 -8.16 -6.16 -14.68
CA ARG A 220 -9.11 -7.08 -14.00
C ARG A 220 -8.65 -7.55 -12.61
N ASP A 221 -7.37 -7.89 -12.42
CA ASP A 221 -6.88 -8.27 -11.07
C ASP A 221 -6.83 -7.06 -10.13
N SER A 222 -6.65 -5.86 -10.68
CA SER A 222 -6.67 -4.61 -9.92
C SER A 222 -8.06 -4.14 -9.58
N SER A 223 -9.03 -4.22 -10.49
CA SER A 223 -10.43 -3.79 -10.25
C SER A 223 -11.04 -4.58 -9.08
N TYR A 224 -10.94 -5.90 -9.12
CA TYR A 224 -11.38 -6.77 -8.03
C TYR A 224 -10.67 -6.48 -6.70
N ARG A 225 -9.34 -6.36 -6.75
CA ARG A 225 -8.55 -6.21 -5.53
C ARG A 225 -8.61 -4.80 -4.93
N LEU A 226 -9.03 -3.78 -5.68
CA LEU A 226 -9.17 -2.42 -5.14
C LEU A 226 -10.49 -2.21 -4.41
N THR A 227 -11.56 -2.95 -4.74
CA THR A 227 -12.89 -2.86 -4.08
C THR A 227 -12.79 -2.86 -2.55
N ARG A 228 -11.97 -3.75 -2.00
CA ARG A 228 -11.77 -3.94 -0.55
C ARG A 228 -11.07 -2.77 0.18
N ASN A 229 -10.50 -1.82 -0.55
CA ASN A 229 -10.00 -0.53 -0.01
C ASN A 229 -10.85 0.66 -0.48
N LEU A 230 -11.43 0.60 -1.68
CA LEU A 230 -12.39 1.56 -2.21
C LEU A 230 -13.61 1.66 -1.28
N MET A 231 -14.24 0.54 -0.94
CA MET A 231 -15.39 0.49 -0.04
C MET A 231 -15.06 1.00 1.37
N ARG A 232 -13.81 0.86 1.85
CA ARG A 232 -13.39 1.46 3.14
C ARG A 232 -13.37 2.97 3.12
N CYS A 233 -13.09 3.57 1.96
CA CYS A 233 -13.09 5.02 1.81
C CYS A 233 -14.51 5.53 1.54
N LEU A 234 -15.28 4.85 0.69
CA LEU A 234 -16.71 5.17 0.46
C LEU A 234 -17.56 5.06 1.74
N ALA A 235 -17.24 4.12 2.63
CA ALA A 235 -17.91 3.98 3.92
C ALA A 235 -17.66 5.17 4.89
N ILE A 236 -16.66 6.02 4.62
CA ILE A 236 -16.47 7.29 5.35
C ILE A 236 -17.59 8.28 4.96
N ASP A 237 -18.00 8.29 3.69
CA ASP A 237 -19.10 9.12 3.17
C ASP A 237 -20.43 8.74 3.87
N ALA A 238 -20.67 7.44 4.03
CA ALA A 238 -21.80 6.92 4.81
C ALA A 238 -21.70 7.33 6.29
N LEU A 239 -20.58 7.03 6.98
CA LEU A 239 -20.39 7.39 8.39
C LEU A 239 -20.58 8.91 8.64
N GLN A 240 -20.11 9.75 7.72
CA GLN A 240 -20.29 11.20 7.80
C GLN A 240 -21.76 11.61 7.61
N ALA A 241 -22.47 10.98 6.67
CA ALA A 241 -23.90 11.23 6.48
C ALA A 241 -24.73 10.82 7.72
N TRP A 242 -24.43 9.68 8.35
CA TRP A 242 -25.08 9.28 9.60
C TRP A 242 -24.83 10.28 10.73
N TYR A 243 -23.59 10.74 10.86
CA TYR A 243 -23.19 11.71 11.87
C TYR A 243 -23.90 13.06 11.72
N LEU A 244 -24.11 13.50 10.49
CA LEU A 244 -24.82 14.75 10.15
C LEU A 244 -26.35 14.57 10.04
N GLN A 245 -26.91 13.38 10.34
CA GLN A 245 -28.33 13.02 10.14
C GLN A 245 -28.82 13.22 8.69
N ASP A 246 -27.91 13.14 7.71
CA ASP A 246 -28.17 13.40 6.30
C ASP A 246 -28.61 12.11 5.58
N ALA A 247 -29.93 11.90 5.52
CA ALA A 247 -30.52 10.74 4.87
C ALA A 247 -30.26 10.68 3.35
N GLU A 248 -30.13 11.82 2.67
CA GLU A 248 -29.93 11.85 1.21
C GLU A 248 -28.50 11.42 0.84
N ASN A 249 -27.49 11.95 1.54
CA ASN A 249 -26.12 11.51 1.35
C ASN A 249 -25.87 10.09 1.89
N TRP A 250 -26.63 9.62 2.89
CA TRP A 250 -26.60 8.21 3.29
C TRP A 250 -27.04 7.28 2.14
N GLN A 251 -28.17 7.59 1.48
CA GLN A 251 -28.65 6.81 0.34
C GLN A 251 -27.67 6.87 -0.86
N ARG A 252 -27.10 8.04 -1.16
CA ARG A 252 -26.03 8.17 -2.18
C ARG A 252 -24.81 7.31 -1.85
N ALA A 253 -24.35 7.31 -0.61
CA ALA A 253 -23.23 6.48 -0.16
C ALA A 253 -23.54 4.98 -0.25
N LEU A 254 -24.77 4.56 0.11
CA LEU A 254 -25.24 3.18 -0.04
C LEU A 254 -25.25 2.73 -1.51
N LEU A 255 -25.72 3.58 -2.44
CA LEU A 255 -25.69 3.29 -3.88
C LEU A 255 -24.25 3.14 -4.40
N ARG A 256 -23.32 3.99 -3.95
CA ARG A 256 -21.89 3.92 -4.30
C ARG A 256 -21.21 2.65 -3.75
N LEU A 257 -21.52 2.27 -2.51
CA LEU A 257 -21.08 1.00 -1.93
C LEU A 257 -21.67 -0.21 -2.66
N ARG A 258 -22.95 -0.16 -3.03
CA ARG A 258 -23.61 -1.20 -3.85
C ARG A 258 -22.93 -1.36 -5.21
N ARG A 259 -22.64 -0.27 -5.92
CA ARG A 259 -21.89 -0.30 -7.21
C ARG A 259 -20.52 -0.97 -7.07
N ALA A 260 -19.77 -0.69 -6.00
CA ALA A 260 -18.48 -1.33 -5.74
C ALA A 260 -18.61 -2.81 -5.31
N HIS A 261 -19.67 -3.15 -4.56
CA HIS A 261 -20.02 -4.53 -4.21
C HIS A 261 -20.36 -5.36 -5.46
N ASP A 262 -21.32 -4.89 -6.26
CA ASP A 262 -21.87 -5.64 -7.40
C ASP A 262 -20.77 -5.96 -8.43
N HIS A 263 -19.86 -5.01 -8.68
CA HIS A 263 -18.67 -5.24 -9.49
C HIS A 263 -17.86 -6.46 -9.00
N CYS A 264 -17.53 -6.55 -7.72
CA CYS A 264 -16.72 -7.68 -7.22
C CYS A 264 -17.49 -9.01 -7.17
N GLN A 265 -18.83 -9.00 -7.24
CA GLN A 265 -19.63 -10.22 -7.37
C GLN A 265 -19.70 -10.75 -8.82
N GLU A 266 -19.30 -9.98 -9.84
CA GLU A 266 -19.35 -10.42 -11.25
C GLU A 266 -18.65 -11.78 -11.46
N PRO A 267 -19.21 -12.72 -12.26
CA PRO A 267 -18.61 -14.05 -12.51
C PRO A 267 -17.19 -14.01 -13.09
N ILE A 268 -16.80 -12.89 -13.71
CA ILE A 268 -15.43 -12.63 -14.19
C ILE A 268 -14.38 -12.66 -13.05
N PHE A 269 -14.78 -12.72 -11.78
CA PHE A 269 -13.90 -12.85 -10.62
C PHE A 269 -13.91 -14.22 -9.93
N ASP A 270 -14.69 -15.20 -10.41
CA ASP A 270 -14.79 -16.54 -9.79
C ASP A 270 -13.44 -17.29 -9.74
N GLN A 271 -12.54 -17.01 -10.69
CA GLN A 271 -11.21 -17.62 -10.80
C GLN A 271 -10.09 -16.74 -10.22
N SER A 272 -10.43 -15.73 -9.40
CA SER A 272 -9.46 -14.77 -8.86
C SER A 272 -8.51 -15.41 -7.83
N ASN A 273 -7.19 -15.29 -8.05
CA ASN A 273 -6.16 -15.78 -7.13
C ASN A 273 -5.91 -14.82 -5.94
N ALA A 274 -6.98 -14.25 -5.39
CA ALA A 274 -6.92 -13.39 -4.21
C ALA A 274 -6.77 -14.20 -2.92
N GLN A 275 -5.89 -13.73 -2.04
CA GLN A 275 -5.68 -14.32 -0.70
C GLN A 275 -6.59 -13.71 0.38
N GLU A 276 -7.31 -12.64 0.03
CA GLU A 276 -8.27 -11.96 0.89
C GLU A 276 -9.67 -12.18 0.31
N ASP A 277 -10.68 -12.43 1.15
CA ASP A 277 -12.05 -12.50 0.67
C ASP A 277 -12.59 -11.10 0.39
N HIS A 278 -12.52 -10.68 -0.87
CA HIS A 278 -13.05 -9.42 -1.34
C HIS A 278 -14.59 -9.43 -1.39
N ARG A 279 -15.21 -10.55 -1.76
CA ARG A 279 -16.68 -10.69 -1.89
C ARG A 279 -17.38 -10.78 -0.54
N GLY A 280 -16.81 -11.49 0.42
CA GLY A 280 -17.27 -11.52 1.81
C GLY A 280 -17.20 -10.15 2.46
N PHE A 281 -16.04 -9.49 2.40
CA PHE A 281 -15.87 -8.13 2.93
C PHE A 281 -16.81 -7.11 2.27
N ALA A 282 -17.07 -7.23 0.97
CA ALA A 282 -18.03 -6.36 0.29
C ALA A 282 -19.47 -6.57 0.79
N ARG A 283 -19.90 -7.82 1.03
CA ARG A 283 -21.22 -8.13 1.63
C ARG A 283 -21.31 -7.60 3.06
N GLU A 284 -20.30 -7.85 3.88
CA GLU A 284 -20.22 -7.41 5.28
C GLU A 284 -20.31 -5.87 5.38
N MET A 285 -19.55 -5.15 4.56
CA MET A 285 -19.62 -3.68 4.48
C MET A 285 -20.97 -3.18 3.98
N LEU A 286 -21.56 -3.82 2.97
CA LEU A 286 -22.87 -3.41 2.44
C LEU A 286 -23.99 -3.67 3.45
N GLN A 287 -23.91 -4.76 4.23
CA GLN A 287 -24.84 -5.06 5.33
C GLN A 287 -24.71 -4.05 6.48
N ALA A 288 -23.47 -3.69 6.87
CA ALA A 288 -23.20 -2.72 7.92
C ALA A 288 -23.81 -1.32 7.64
N VAL A 289 -24.02 -0.97 6.37
CA VAL A 289 -24.69 0.29 5.96
C VAL A 289 -26.18 0.06 5.68
N ALA A 290 -26.56 -0.97 4.92
CA ALA A 290 -27.97 -1.19 4.55
C ALA A 290 -28.90 -1.42 5.75
N ILE A 291 -28.42 -1.98 6.86
CA ILE A 291 -29.25 -2.27 8.04
C ILE A 291 -29.72 -0.98 8.75
N VAL A 292 -28.97 0.13 8.66
CA VAL A 292 -29.32 1.41 9.30
C VAL A 292 -30.51 2.10 8.60
N GLU A 293 -30.69 1.85 7.30
CA GLU A 293 -31.82 2.39 6.51
C GLU A 293 -33.17 1.76 6.91
N ALA A 294 -33.17 0.54 7.47
CA ALA A 294 -34.36 -0.25 7.74
C ALA A 294 -35.08 0.07 9.07
N SER A 295 -34.77 1.20 9.71
CA SER A 295 -35.41 1.61 10.97
C SER A 295 -35.50 3.13 11.12
N ASP A 296 -36.68 3.63 11.49
CA ASP A 296 -36.94 5.05 11.81
C ASP A 296 -36.14 5.52 13.05
N TRP A 297 -34.85 5.78 12.82
CA TRP A 297 -33.82 6.28 13.75
C TRP A 297 -34.03 5.99 15.26
N PRO A 298 -34.13 4.73 15.73
CA PRO A 298 -34.14 4.42 17.16
C PRO A 298 -32.73 4.59 17.74
N THR A 299 -32.58 5.05 18.98
CA THR A 299 -31.27 5.50 19.50
C THR A 299 -30.30 4.37 19.84
N GLU A 300 -30.78 3.29 20.46
CA GLU A 300 -29.92 2.36 21.22
C GLU A 300 -29.22 1.28 20.37
N LYS A 301 -29.80 0.88 19.22
CA LYS A 301 -29.16 -0.10 18.32
C LYS A 301 -28.08 0.50 17.41
N ARG A 302 -27.95 1.84 17.38
CA ARG A 302 -26.99 2.54 16.51
C ARG A 302 -25.55 2.19 16.87
N ASP A 303 -25.25 2.10 18.17
CA ASP A 303 -23.89 1.98 18.67
C ASP A 303 -23.15 0.78 18.09
N GLU A 304 -23.61 -0.46 18.33
CA GLU A 304 -22.89 -1.66 17.89
C GLU A 304 -22.72 -1.72 16.37
N GLN A 305 -23.72 -1.25 15.62
CA GLN A 305 -23.70 -1.23 14.15
C GLN A 305 -22.69 -0.20 13.60
N ILE A 306 -22.66 1.00 14.17
CA ILE A 306 -21.70 2.05 13.79
C ILE A 306 -20.29 1.68 14.25
N HIS A 307 -20.13 1.05 15.41
CA HIS A 307 -18.84 0.48 15.84
C HIS A 307 -18.36 -0.63 14.88
N HIS A 308 -19.26 -1.44 14.34
CA HIS A 308 -18.94 -2.44 13.31
C HIS A 308 -18.52 -1.76 11.99
N LEU A 309 -19.29 -0.79 11.48
CA LEU A 309 -18.96 0.00 10.29
C LEU A 309 -17.57 0.68 10.41
N ILE A 310 -17.34 1.39 11.52
CA ILE A 310 -16.04 1.99 11.86
C ILE A 310 -14.95 0.91 11.89
N THR A 311 -15.23 -0.28 12.44
CA THR A 311 -14.26 -1.39 12.47
C THR A 311 -13.94 -1.93 11.07
N LEU A 312 -14.88 -1.93 10.11
CA LEU A 312 -14.61 -2.31 8.71
C LEU A 312 -13.82 -1.24 7.95
N ILE A 313 -14.05 0.04 8.25
CA ILE A 313 -13.22 1.16 7.75
C ILE A 313 -11.77 0.99 8.25
N ILE A 314 -11.56 0.59 9.51
CA ILE A 314 -10.23 0.48 10.14
C ILE A 314 -9.54 -0.89 9.92
N LYS A 315 -10.27 -2.01 9.85
CA LYS A 315 -9.73 -3.39 9.82
C LYS A 315 -10.51 -4.29 8.86
N THR A 316 -10.18 -5.59 8.83
CA THR A 316 -10.95 -6.63 8.08
C THR A 316 -11.76 -7.52 9.01
N THR A 317 -11.56 -7.40 10.31
CA THR A 317 -12.06 -8.32 11.32
C THR A 317 -12.37 -7.55 12.57
N TYR A 318 -13.55 -7.80 13.10
CA TYR A 318 -13.96 -7.33 14.42
C TYR A 318 -13.23 -8.15 15.49
N GLU A 319 -12.46 -7.47 16.35
CA GLU A 319 -11.86 -8.09 17.54
C GLU A 319 -12.17 -7.18 18.74
N PRO A 320 -12.97 -7.63 19.73
CA PRO A 320 -13.45 -6.79 20.83
C PRO A 320 -12.35 -6.04 21.59
N ARG A 321 -11.15 -6.62 21.69
CA ARG A 321 -9.97 -5.99 22.32
C ARG A 321 -9.53 -4.64 21.71
N PHE A 322 -9.97 -4.31 20.49
CA PHE A 322 -9.69 -3.02 19.87
C PHE A 322 -10.80 -1.97 20.06
N LEU A 323 -11.97 -2.35 20.60
CA LEU A 323 -13.11 -1.45 20.77
C LEU A 323 -12.77 -0.20 21.58
N VAL A 324 -11.96 -0.33 22.65
CA VAL A 324 -11.55 0.83 23.47
C VAL A 324 -10.74 1.84 22.67
N LYS A 325 -9.75 1.39 21.88
CA LYS A 325 -8.97 2.30 21.00
C LYS A 325 -9.82 2.83 19.84
N ILE A 326 -10.76 2.05 19.31
CA ILE A 326 -11.68 2.51 18.25
C ILE A 326 -12.65 3.58 18.79
N ARG A 327 -13.26 3.35 19.98
CA ARG A 327 -14.09 4.34 20.69
C ARG A 327 -13.35 5.63 20.96
N SER A 328 -12.10 5.55 21.42
CA SER A 328 -11.26 6.73 21.62
C SER A 328 -10.94 7.47 20.32
N LEU A 329 -10.57 6.75 19.25
CA LEU A 329 -10.27 7.34 17.93
C LEU A 329 -11.50 7.93 17.23
N PHE A 330 -12.71 7.49 17.56
CA PHE A 330 -13.97 7.94 16.96
C PHE A 330 -14.87 8.65 17.97
N ALA A 331 -14.33 9.10 19.10
CA ALA A 331 -15.12 9.76 20.14
C ALA A 331 -15.98 10.92 19.60
N PRO A 332 -15.47 11.83 18.72
CA PRO A 332 -16.30 12.89 18.15
C PRO A 332 -17.48 12.40 17.29
N TYR A 333 -17.40 11.21 16.69
CA TYR A 333 -18.51 10.58 15.98
C TYR A 333 -19.51 9.90 16.94
N LEU A 334 -19.12 9.61 18.18
CA LEU A 334 -19.89 8.79 19.12
C LEU A 334 -20.46 9.56 20.31
N THR A 335 -19.95 10.75 20.65
CA THR A 335 -20.38 11.50 21.85
C THR A 335 -21.67 12.31 21.66
N ALA A 336 -21.94 12.80 20.44
CA ALA A 336 -23.21 13.36 19.98
C ALA A 336 -23.11 13.71 18.48
N PRO A 337 -24.20 13.70 17.69
CA PRO A 337 -24.28 14.51 16.47
C PRO A 337 -24.20 16.01 16.83
N PRO A 338 -23.77 16.88 15.89
CA PRO A 338 -23.60 18.32 16.12
C PRO A 338 -24.93 19.10 16.15
#